data_AF-A0A3D6C8D6-F1
#
_entry.id   AF-A0A3D6C8D6-F1
#
_cell.length_a   1.000
_cell.length_b   1.000
_cell.length_c   1.000
_cell.angle_alpha   90.00
_cell.angle_beta   90.00
_cell.angle_gamma   90.00
#
_symmetry.space_group_name_H-M   'P 1'
#
loop_
_entity.id
_entity.type
_entity.pdbx_description
1 polymer ?
#
loop_
_entity_poly.entity_id
_entity_poly.type
_entity_poly.pdbx_seq_one_letter_code
_entity_poly.pdbx_strand_id
1 'polypeptide(L)'
;MIAGNRSINYLRISVTDRCNFRCKYCIPSTPFKVIEHHKIARYEEILRITRLACELGITKVRITGGEPFVRKGILPFLEQLCGLDGLTDVSVTTNGALLNRDKIRRLLDMGIRRLNFSLDTLDPEKFARITGRDRFHQVWDAILTAHDMGIAPIKINAVALRGINDDEIQAIAGLTKEYPFHVRFIEYMPFDGASWSWWREMWCVCVCGVCVGCVCVVCVCGV
;
A
#
# COMPACT_ATOMS: atom_id res chain seq x y z
N MET A 1 23.26 9.81 12.60
CA MET A 1 23.55 10.26 11.22
C MET A 1 22.32 10.96 10.68
N ILE A 2 22.43 12.21 10.25
CA ILE A 2 21.28 12.98 9.78
C ILE A 2 21.58 13.51 8.37
N ALA A 3 20.90 12.97 7.36
CA ALA A 3 20.83 13.59 6.05
C ALA A 3 19.84 14.76 6.13
N GLY A 4 20.32 16.00 6.06
CA GLY A 4 19.47 17.20 5.91
C GLY A 4 18.58 17.57 7.11
N ASN A 5 19.07 17.40 8.34
CA ASN A 5 18.35 17.69 9.60
C ASN A 5 17.02 16.92 9.84
N ARG A 6 16.78 15.80 9.16
CA ARG A 6 15.56 14.99 9.33
C ARG A 6 15.79 13.79 10.25
N SER A 7 15.00 13.68 11.33
CA SER A 7 14.96 12.46 12.15
C SER A 7 14.33 11.32 11.35
N ILE A 8 15.13 10.29 11.05
CA ILE A 8 14.66 9.08 10.39
C ILE A 8 14.16 8.14 11.48
N ASN A 9 12.86 7.89 11.51
CA ASN A 9 12.23 7.04 12.54
C ASN A 9 11.47 5.83 11.96
N TYR A 10 11.50 5.64 10.65
CA TYR A 10 10.79 4.54 9.99
C TYR A 10 11.64 3.85 8.93
N LEU A 11 11.39 2.56 8.74
CA LEU A 11 11.98 1.73 7.70
C LEU A 11 10.89 1.18 6.79
N ARG A 12 11.06 1.31 5.48
CA ARG A 12 10.18 0.68 4.47
C ARG A 12 10.89 -0.54 3.90
N ILE A 13 10.28 -1.71 4.06
CA ILE A 13 10.88 -2.99 3.67
C ILE A 13 10.05 -3.59 2.53
N SER A 14 10.67 -3.72 1.36
CA SER A 14 10.12 -4.49 0.23
C SER A 14 10.50 -5.96 0.41
N VAL A 15 9.54 -6.80 0.76
CA VAL A 15 9.82 -8.22 1.02
C VAL A 15 9.88 -9.03 -0.27
N THR A 16 9.27 -8.59 -1.36
CA THR A 16 9.30 -9.32 -2.63
C THR A 16 9.02 -8.37 -3.78
N ASP A 17 9.45 -8.73 -4.97
CA ASP A 17 9.11 -8.06 -6.23
C ASP A 17 7.91 -8.74 -6.94
N ARG A 18 7.48 -9.90 -6.46
CA ARG A 18 6.37 -10.67 -7.04
C ARG A 18 5.03 -10.09 -6.58
N CYS A 19 4.07 -10.06 -7.50
CA CYS A 19 2.70 -9.65 -7.25
C CYS A 19 1.72 -10.61 -7.94
N ASN A 20 0.56 -10.82 -7.33
CA ASN A 20 -0.59 -11.53 -7.91
C ASN A 20 -1.37 -10.69 -8.94
N PHE A 21 -1.16 -9.36 -8.94
CA PHE A 21 -1.73 -8.43 -9.93
C PHE A 21 -0.72 -8.00 -10.99
N ARG A 22 -1.21 -7.39 -12.07
CA ARG A 22 -0.47 -6.82 -13.20
C ARG A 22 -0.99 -5.42 -13.50
N CYS A 23 -0.94 -4.55 -12.50
CA CYS A 23 -1.48 -3.20 -12.61
C CYS A 23 -0.77 -2.42 -13.73
N LYS A 24 -1.54 -1.85 -14.65
CA LYS A 24 -1.01 -1.18 -15.86
C LYS A 24 -0.02 -0.05 -15.56
N TYR A 25 -0.24 0.68 -14.46
CA TYR A 25 0.63 1.77 -14.02
C TYR A 25 1.86 1.31 -13.24
N CYS A 26 1.90 0.05 -12.79
CA CYS A 26 3.00 -0.50 -11.98
C CYS A 26 3.92 -1.40 -12.83
N ILE A 27 3.33 -2.18 -13.74
CA ILE A 27 4.02 -3.08 -14.65
C ILE A 27 3.59 -2.71 -16.08
N PRO A 28 4.15 -1.64 -16.66
CA PRO A 28 3.70 -1.10 -17.95
C PRO A 28 4.12 -1.96 -19.14
N SER A 29 5.19 -2.75 -19.02
CA SER A 29 5.78 -3.51 -20.13
C SER A 29 5.96 -5.00 -19.82
N THR A 30 5.75 -5.82 -20.85
CA THR A 30 6.05 -7.27 -20.86
C THR A 30 7.24 -7.48 -21.80
N PRO A 31 8.26 -8.29 -21.43
CA PRO A 31 8.30 -9.21 -20.28
C PRO A 31 8.74 -8.53 -18.97
N PHE A 32 7.96 -8.73 -17.91
CA PHE A 32 8.34 -8.35 -16.55
C PHE A 32 9.40 -9.32 -16.02
N LYS A 33 10.62 -8.84 -15.78
CA LYS A 33 11.71 -9.66 -15.22
C LYS A 33 11.63 -9.67 -13.71
N VAL A 34 11.32 -10.84 -13.16
CA VAL A 34 11.31 -11.10 -11.71
C VAL A 34 12.75 -11.34 -11.23
N ILE A 35 13.09 -10.78 -10.08
CA ILE A 35 14.34 -11.01 -9.37
C ILE A 35 14.43 -12.48 -8.95
N GLU A 36 15.59 -13.08 -9.23
CA GLU A 36 15.92 -14.45 -8.81
C GLU A 36 15.84 -14.58 -7.29
N HIS A 37 15.30 -15.70 -6.81
CA HIS A 37 15.03 -15.88 -5.37
C HIS A 37 16.26 -15.66 -4.48
N HIS A 38 17.46 -16.05 -4.93
CA HIS A 38 18.69 -15.89 -4.15
C HIS A 38 19.19 -14.44 -4.06
N LYS A 39 18.67 -13.54 -4.89
CA LYS A 39 18.99 -12.09 -4.86
C LYS A 39 18.02 -11.28 -4.00
N ILE A 40 16.94 -11.90 -3.53
CA ILE A 40 16.00 -11.28 -2.59
C ILE A 40 16.49 -11.55 -1.17
N ALA A 41 16.57 -10.50 -0.35
CA ALA A 41 16.99 -10.62 1.04
C ALA A 41 16.15 -11.67 1.79
N ARG A 42 16.83 -12.56 2.49
CA ARG A 42 16.23 -13.58 3.35
C ARG A 42 15.58 -12.92 4.56
N TYR A 43 14.64 -13.60 5.18
CA TYR A 43 13.93 -13.02 6.33
C TYR A 43 14.87 -12.79 7.52
N GLU A 44 15.83 -13.68 7.73
CA GLU A 44 16.85 -13.58 8.77
C GLU A 44 17.72 -12.34 8.58
N GLU A 45 18.06 -12.00 7.33
CA GLU A 45 18.82 -10.80 6.97
C GLU A 45 17.98 -9.54 7.22
N ILE A 46 16.70 -9.55 6.82
CA ILE A 46 15.78 -8.44 7.05
C ILE A 46 15.57 -8.19 8.56
N LEU A 47 15.39 -9.26 9.35
CA LEU A 47 15.24 -9.16 10.80
C LEU A 47 16.52 -8.61 11.45
N ARG A 48 17.70 -9.09 11.03
CA ARG A 48 18.99 -8.58 11.51
C ARG A 48 19.15 -7.09 11.21
N ILE A 49 18.88 -6.65 9.99
CA ILE A 49 18.95 -5.25 9.59
C ILE A 49 17.95 -4.41 10.39
N THR A 50 16.73 -4.91 10.57
CA THR A 50 15.68 -4.18 11.28
C THR A 50 16.04 -4.01 12.76
N ARG A 51 16.60 -5.04 13.42
CA ARG A 51 17.07 -4.95 14.80
C ARG A 51 18.13 -3.87 14.97
N LEU A 52 19.17 -3.89 14.13
CA LEU A 52 20.22 -2.87 14.13
C LEU A 52 19.65 -1.47 13.84
N ALA A 53 18.65 -1.37 12.96
CA ALA A 53 17.98 -0.11 12.68
C ALA A 53 17.18 0.40 13.91
N CYS A 54 16.58 -0.49 14.69
CA CYS A 54 15.89 -0.13 15.94
C CYS A 54 16.87 0.44 16.99
N GLU A 55 18.06 -0.15 17.11
CA GLU A 55 19.14 0.38 17.95
C GLU A 55 19.58 1.80 17.52
N LEU A 56 19.40 2.15 16.24
CA LEU A 56 19.67 3.47 15.68
C LEU A 56 18.48 4.44 15.76
N GLY A 57 17.38 4.07 16.42
CA GLY A 57 16.22 4.93 16.66
C GLY A 57 15.04 4.74 15.70
N ILE A 58 15.07 3.72 14.83
CA ILE A 58 13.89 3.33 14.04
C ILE A 58 12.85 2.70 14.97
N THR A 59 11.63 3.24 14.96
CA THR A 59 10.54 2.76 15.82
C THR A 59 9.35 2.24 15.01
N LYS A 60 9.37 2.42 13.69
CA LYS A 60 8.25 2.09 12.79
C LYS A 60 8.72 1.31 11.58
N VAL A 61 7.98 0.27 11.20
CA VAL A 61 8.26 -0.50 9.98
C VAL A 61 7.02 -0.55 9.08
N ARG A 62 7.23 -0.28 7.79
CA ARG A 62 6.22 -0.50 6.74
C ARG A 62 6.65 -1.64 5.84
N ILE A 63 5.87 -2.71 5.85
CA ILE A 63 6.04 -3.85 4.97
C ILE A 63 5.30 -3.59 3.65
N THR A 64 6.02 -3.78 2.54
CA THR A 64 5.55 -3.60 1.17
C THR A 64 6.23 -4.64 0.27
N GLY A 65 6.11 -4.51 -1.04
CA GLY A 65 6.73 -5.38 -2.03
C GLY A 65 6.16 -5.10 -3.41
N GLY A 66 6.02 -6.15 -4.20
CA GLY A 66 4.86 -6.34 -5.04
C GLY A 66 3.65 -6.59 -4.14
N GLU A 67 3.37 -7.85 -3.82
CA GLU A 67 2.36 -8.22 -2.81
C GLU A 67 3.00 -9.04 -1.67
N PRO A 68 3.09 -8.51 -0.44
CA PRO A 68 3.68 -9.22 0.69
C PRO A 68 3.11 -10.62 0.93
N PHE A 69 1.80 -10.78 0.79
CA PHE A 69 1.13 -12.06 1.07
C PHE A 69 1.35 -13.14 -0.01
N VAL A 70 2.04 -12.81 -1.11
CA VAL A 70 2.53 -13.80 -2.10
C VAL A 70 3.80 -14.49 -1.61
N ARG A 71 4.64 -13.83 -0.78
CA ARG A 71 5.90 -14.42 -0.31
C ARG A 71 5.61 -15.49 0.75
N LYS A 72 6.02 -16.73 0.48
CA LYS A 72 5.91 -17.84 1.45
C LYS A 72 6.61 -17.47 2.77
N GLY A 73 6.04 -17.91 3.89
CA GLY A 73 6.60 -17.64 5.23
C GLY A 73 6.42 -16.20 5.75
N ILE A 74 5.60 -15.36 5.08
CA ILE A 74 5.40 -13.97 5.51
C ILE A 74 4.83 -13.85 6.93
N LEU A 75 3.88 -14.71 7.33
CA LEU A 75 3.25 -14.60 8.66
C LEU A 75 4.23 -14.91 9.81
N PRO A 76 4.99 -16.02 9.79
CA PRO A 76 6.07 -16.25 10.77
C PRO A 76 7.13 -15.14 10.79
N PHE A 77 7.43 -14.53 9.64
CA PHE A 77 8.35 -13.40 9.58
C PHE A 77 7.76 -12.15 10.27
N LEU A 78 6.50 -11.81 10.00
CA LEU A 78 5.84 -10.66 10.64
C LEU A 78 5.72 -10.84 12.15
N GLU A 79 5.47 -12.07 12.61
CA GLU A 79 5.44 -12.42 14.03
C GLU A 79 6.80 -12.16 14.71
N GLN A 80 7.90 -12.62 14.12
CA GLN A 80 9.25 -12.31 14.60
C GLN A 80 9.60 -10.81 14.53
N LEU A 81 9.14 -10.14 13.48
CA LEU A 81 9.36 -8.70 13.30
C LEU A 81 8.66 -7.89 14.39
N CYS A 82 7.41 -8.21 14.72
CA CYS A 82 6.64 -7.52 15.75
C CYS A 82 7.19 -7.78 17.16
N GLY A 83 7.93 -8.89 17.36
CA GLY A 83 8.62 -9.20 18.60
C GLY A 83 9.99 -8.52 18.78
N LEU A 84 10.41 -7.64 17.87
CA LEU A 84 11.67 -6.91 18.02
C LEU A 84 11.55 -5.76 19.04
N ASP A 85 12.50 -5.72 19.97
CA ASP A 85 12.61 -4.61 20.93
C ASP A 85 12.81 -3.25 20.23
N GLY A 86 12.13 -2.22 20.75
CA GLY A 86 12.16 -0.87 20.21
C GLY A 86 11.19 -0.61 19.04
N LEU A 87 10.59 -1.65 18.46
CA LEU A 87 9.60 -1.50 17.40
C LEU A 87 8.21 -1.21 17.99
N THR A 88 7.71 -0.01 17.78
CA THR A 88 6.42 0.44 18.33
C THR A 88 5.24 0.16 17.41
N ASP A 89 5.52 -0.03 16.12
CA ASP A 89 4.50 0.16 15.10
C ASP A 89 4.86 -0.51 13.76
N VAL A 90 4.06 -1.51 13.38
CA VAL A 90 4.19 -2.22 12.11
C VAL A 90 2.94 -1.99 11.27
N SER A 91 3.15 -1.66 10.01
CA SER A 91 2.07 -1.52 9.02
C SER A 91 2.37 -2.32 7.77
N VAL A 92 1.32 -2.86 7.16
CA VAL A 92 1.43 -3.63 5.91
C VAL A 92 0.71 -2.86 4.81
N THR A 93 1.33 -2.78 3.63
CA THR A 93 0.70 -2.32 2.40
C THR A 93 0.41 -3.52 1.51
N THR A 94 -0.83 -3.70 1.11
CA THR A 94 -1.31 -4.88 0.37
C THR A 94 -2.43 -4.49 -0.58
N ASN A 95 -2.61 -5.26 -1.65
CA ASN A 95 -3.81 -5.18 -2.47
C ASN A 95 -5.02 -5.89 -1.86
N GLY A 96 -4.86 -6.64 -0.76
CA GLY A 96 -5.95 -7.26 -0.02
C GLY A 96 -6.48 -8.58 -0.58
N ALA A 97 -6.22 -8.93 -1.84
CA ALA A 97 -6.84 -10.10 -2.49
C ALA A 97 -6.44 -11.45 -1.87
N LEU A 98 -5.35 -11.48 -1.10
CA LEU A 98 -4.89 -12.67 -0.39
C LEU A 98 -5.17 -12.62 1.12
N LEU A 99 -5.80 -11.56 1.63
CA LEU A 99 -6.19 -11.46 3.02
C LEU A 99 -7.55 -12.12 3.24
N ASN A 100 -7.56 -13.15 4.07
CA ASN A 100 -8.78 -13.77 4.58
C ASN A 100 -8.91 -13.48 6.08
N ARG A 101 -10.06 -13.84 6.66
CA ARG A 101 -10.35 -13.64 8.08
C ARG A 101 -9.26 -14.20 9.01
N ASP A 102 -8.72 -15.38 8.71
CA ASP A 102 -7.67 -16.02 9.52
C ASP A 102 -6.35 -15.25 9.48
N LYS A 103 -5.94 -14.76 8.30
CA LYS A 103 -4.75 -13.92 8.17
C LYS A 103 -4.93 -12.61 8.92
N ILE A 104 -6.10 -11.98 8.80
CA ILE A 104 -6.42 -10.74 9.52
C ILE A 104 -6.38 -10.99 11.04
N ARG A 105 -6.95 -12.11 11.51
CA ARG A 105 -6.86 -12.51 12.94
C ARG A 105 -5.41 -12.61 13.38
N ARG A 106 -4.57 -13.35 12.64
CA ARG A 106 -3.15 -13.50 12.98
C ARG A 106 -2.40 -12.17 13.02
N LEU A 107 -2.70 -11.26 12.08
CA LEU A 107 -2.12 -9.91 12.09
C LEU A 107 -2.50 -9.15 13.38
N LEU A 108 -3.75 -9.27 13.83
CA LEU A 108 -4.17 -8.70 15.11
C LEU A 108 -3.47 -9.36 16.30
N ASP A 109 -3.34 -10.69 16.30
CA ASP A 109 -2.73 -11.43 17.41
C ASP A 109 -1.26 -11.05 17.61
N MET A 110 -0.54 -10.75 16.52
CA MET A 110 0.85 -10.24 16.57
C MET A 110 0.96 -8.72 16.80
N GLY A 111 -0.15 -8.01 17.01
CA GLY A 111 -0.15 -6.57 17.31
C GLY A 111 -0.16 -5.64 16.10
N ILE A 112 -0.28 -6.15 14.87
CA ILE A 112 -0.45 -5.31 13.68
C ILE A 112 -1.86 -4.74 13.67
N ARG A 113 -1.98 -3.43 13.87
CA ARG A 113 -3.26 -2.70 13.89
C ARG A 113 -3.55 -1.91 12.63
N ARG A 114 -2.56 -1.74 11.74
CA ARG A 114 -2.67 -0.80 10.60
C ARG A 114 -2.44 -1.48 9.26
N LEU A 115 -3.43 -1.40 8.39
CA LEU A 115 -3.37 -1.89 7.02
C LEU A 115 -3.55 -0.75 6.03
N ASN A 116 -2.73 -0.78 4.98
CA ASN A 116 -2.84 0.12 3.85
C ASN A 116 -3.26 -0.71 2.64
N PHE A 117 -4.49 -0.53 2.18
CA PHE A 117 -5.01 -1.16 0.97
C PHE A 117 -4.74 -0.28 -0.24
N SER A 118 -4.35 -0.90 -1.35
CA SER A 118 -4.36 -0.27 -2.67
C SER A 118 -5.67 -0.64 -3.37
N LEU A 119 -6.54 0.35 -3.56
CA LEU A 119 -7.83 0.20 -4.24
C LEU A 119 -8.07 1.44 -5.09
N ASP A 120 -7.94 1.29 -6.41
CA ASP A 120 -7.97 2.41 -7.34
C ASP A 120 -9.39 2.75 -7.84
N THR A 121 -10.38 1.88 -7.63
CA THR A 121 -11.73 2.02 -8.19
C THR A 121 -12.72 1.18 -7.38
N LEU A 122 -13.98 1.61 -7.34
CA LEU A 122 -15.10 0.88 -6.73
C LEU A 122 -15.90 0.07 -7.78
N ASP A 123 -15.58 0.24 -9.05
CA ASP A 123 -16.16 -0.49 -10.16
C ASP A 123 -15.36 -1.79 -10.45
N PRO A 124 -15.99 -2.98 -10.40
CA PRO A 124 -15.31 -4.25 -10.64
C PRO A 124 -14.69 -4.38 -12.04
N GLU A 125 -15.32 -3.82 -13.08
CA GLU A 125 -14.82 -3.91 -14.46
C GLU A 125 -13.59 -3.03 -14.65
N LYS A 126 -13.64 -1.79 -14.15
CA LYS A 126 -12.47 -0.89 -14.11
C LYS A 126 -11.36 -1.51 -13.26
N PHE A 127 -11.70 -2.15 -12.14
CA PHE A 127 -10.72 -2.83 -11.29
C PHE A 127 -9.96 -3.90 -12.09
N ALA A 128 -10.69 -4.76 -12.80
CA ALA A 128 -10.09 -5.79 -13.65
C ALA A 128 -9.25 -5.17 -14.77
N ARG A 129 -9.71 -4.07 -15.40
CA ARG A 129 -8.97 -3.33 -16.42
C ARG A 129 -7.68 -2.69 -15.89
N ILE A 130 -7.67 -2.19 -14.66
CA ILE A 130 -6.52 -1.53 -14.04
C ILE A 130 -5.50 -2.58 -13.57
N THR A 131 -5.96 -3.58 -12.80
CA THR A 131 -5.10 -4.56 -12.11
C THR A 131 -4.74 -5.78 -12.97
N GLY A 132 -5.44 -5.99 -14.09
CA GLY A 132 -5.31 -7.17 -14.94
C GLY A 132 -5.90 -8.45 -14.35
N ARG A 133 -6.64 -8.36 -13.23
CA ARG A 133 -7.25 -9.51 -12.55
C ARG A 133 -8.64 -9.14 -12.03
N ASP A 134 -9.61 -10.01 -12.24
CA ASP A 134 -10.95 -9.87 -11.66
C ASP A 134 -10.98 -10.40 -10.22
N ARG A 135 -10.71 -9.50 -9.26
CA ARG A 135 -10.58 -9.82 -7.83
C ARG A 135 -11.18 -8.74 -6.92
N PHE A 136 -12.00 -7.83 -7.47
CA PHE A 136 -12.53 -6.68 -6.74
C PHE A 136 -13.26 -7.10 -5.45
N HIS A 137 -14.24 -8.00 -5.56
CA HIS A 137 -15.03 -8.44 -4.41
C HIS A 137 -14.16 -9.03 -3.30
N GLN A 138 -13.12 -9.79 -3.64
CA GLN A 138 -12.20 -10.35 -2.66
C GLN A 138 -11.38 -9.27 -1.92
N VAL A 139 -10.98 -8.23 -2.63
CA VAL A 139 -10.30 -7.07 -2.02
C VAL A 139 -11.26 -6.32 -1.11
N TRP A 140 -12.48 -6.06 -1.59
CA TRP A 140 -13.50 -5.34 -0.84
C TRP A 140 -13.90 -6.08 0.44
N ASP A 141 -14.16 -7.38 0.33
CA ASP A 141 -14.47 -8.25 1.47
C ASP A 141 -13.32 -8.26 2.49
N ALA A 142 -12.06 -8.25 2.04
CA ALA A 142 -10.91 -8.19 2.93
C ALA A 142 -10.81 -6.84 3.67
N ILE A 143 -11.15 -5.73 3.01
CA ILE A 143 -11.19 -4.39 3.62
C ILE A 143 -12.27 -4.34 4.70
N LEU A 144 -13.49 -4.77 4.38
CA LEU A 144 -14.61 -4.81 5.33
C LEU A 144 -14.33 -5.78 6.48
N THR A 145 -13.80 -6.97 6.19
CA THR A 145 -13.42 -7.94 7.24
C THR A 145 -12.35 -7.36 8.17
N ALA A 146 -11.36 -6.65 7.63
CA ALA A 146 -10.35 -5.99 8.45
C ALA A 146 -10.98 -4.91 9.36
N HIS A 147 -11.90 -4.13 8.81
CA HIS A 147 -12.64 -3.11 9.56
C HIS A 147 -13.45 -3.73 10.70
N ASP A 148 -14.27 -4.74 10.41
CA ASP A 148 -15.14 -5.43 11.37
C ASP A 148 -14.35 -6.12 12.49
N MET A 149 -13.13 -6.57 12.19
CA MET A 149 -12.24 -7.21 13.16
C MET A 149 -11.45 -6.20 14.00
N GLY A 150 -11.62 -4.89 13.77
CA GLY A 150 -11.01 -3.83 14.57
C GLY A 150 -9.61 -3.40 14.13
N ILE A 151 -9.21 -3.67 12.88
CA ILE A 151 -8.00 -3.04 12.30
C ILE A 151 -8.27 -1.53 12.18
N ALA A 152 -7.44 -0.71 12.83
CA ALA A 152 -7.52 0.74 12.74
C ALA A 152 -6.14 1.41 12.95
N PRO A 153 -5.81 2.45 12.16
CA PRO A 153 -6.51 2.93 10.98
C PRO A 153 -6.37 2.01 9.75
N ILE A 154 -7.44 1.94 8.95
CA ILE A 154 -7.42 1.43 7.58
C ILE A 154 -7.17 2.60 6.64
N LYS A 155 -6.15 2.47 5.79
CA LYS A 155 -5.81 3.45 4.76
C LYS A 155 -6.11 2.89 3.39
N ILE A 156 -6.89 3.60 2.59
CA ILE A 156 -7.14 3.26 1.18
C ILE A 156 -6.31 4.22 0.34
N ASN A 157 -5.38 3.69 -0.45
CA ASN A 157 -4.60 4.48 -1.39
C ASN A 157 -5.10 4.19 -2.80
N ALA A 158 -5.53 5.23 -3.50
CA ALA A 158 -6.01 5.19 -4.87
C ALA A 158 -5.09 6.05 -5.75
N VAL A 159 -4.52 5.49 -6.81
CA VAL A 159 -3.81 6.27 -7.82
C VAL A 159 -4.85 6.90 -8.74
N ALA A 160 -4.85 8.23 -8.84
CA ALA A 160 -5.76 8.95 -9.72
C ALA A 160 -5.21 8.91 -11.16
N LEU A 161 -5.96 8.27 -12.04
CA LEU A 161 -5.65 8.03 -13.45
C LEU A 161 -6.73 8.69 -14.31
N ARG A 162 -6.35 9.77 -15.00
CA ARG A 162 -7.25 10.52 -15.87
C ARG A 162 -7.82 9.66 -17.00
N GLY A 163 -9.12 9.78 -17.25
CA GLY A 163 -9.85 8.99 -18.24
C GLY A 163 -9.98 7.51 -17.89
N ILE A 164 -9.62 7.11 -16.66
CA ILE A 164 -9.68 5.72 -16.18
C ILE A 164 -10.55 5.61 -14.93
N ASN A 165 -10.22 6.37 -13.87
CA ASN A 165 -10.92 6.35 -12.58
C ASN A 165 -11.07 7.75 -11.94
N ASP A 166 -10.76 8.81 -12.68
CA ASP A 166 -10.89 10.19 -12.22
C ASP A 166 -12.34 10.60 -11.99
N ASP A 167 -13.28 9.94 -12.65
CA ASP A 167 -14.73 10.05 -12.41
C ASP A 167 -15.16 9.46 -11.06
N GLU A 168 -14.35 8.61 -10.43
CA GLU A 168 -14.67 7.94 -9.15
C GLU A 168 -14.06 8.62 -7.92
N ILE A 169 -13.30 9.70 -8.08
CA ILE A 169 -12.64 10.39 -6.95
C ILE A 169 -13.66 10.75 -5.87
N GLN A 170 -14.83 11.26 -6.24
CA GLN A 170 -15.89 11.61 -5.29
C GLN A 170 -16.49 10.38 -4.60
N ALA A 171 -16.69 9.27 -5.34
CA ALA A 171 -17.24 8.03 -4.79
C ALA A 171 -16.26 7.38 -3.81
N ILE A 172 -14.98 7.31 -4.16
CA ILE A 172 -13.92 6.77 -3.29
C ILE A 172 -13.75 7.66 -2.05
N ALA A 173 -13.78 8.99 -2.19
CA ALA A 173 -13.78 9.91 -1.04
C ALA A 173 -15.05 9.74 -0.17
N GLY A 174 -16.19 9.44 -0.80
CA GLY A 174 -17.48 9.18 -0.16
C GLY A 174 -17.43 8.06 0.87
N LEU A 175 -16.53 7.08 0.71
CA LEU A 175 -16.32 6.01 1.70
C LEU A 175 -16.02 6.54 3.12
N THR A 176 -15.41 7.72 3.24
CA THR A 176 -15.10 8.33 4.53
C THR A 176 -16.34 8.80 5.31
N LYS A 177 -17.49 8.92 4.65
CA LYS A 177 -18.78 9.23 5.29
C LYS A 177 -19.40 7.99 5.92
N GLU A 178 -19.12 6.81 5.38
CA GLU A 178 -19.69 5.54 5.81
C GLU A 178 -18.77 4.78 6.77
N TYR A 179 -17.46 4.88 6.56
CA TYR A 179 -16.44 4.14 7.29
C TYR A 179 -15.35 5.07 7.82
N PRO A 180 -14.68 4.72 8.94
CA PRO A 180 -13.53 5.47 9.47
C PRO A 180 -12.25 5.21 8.65
N PHE A 181 -12.36 5.18 7.32
CA PHE A 181 -11.26 4.94 6.40
C PHE A 181 -10.49 6.23 6.13
N HIS A 182 -9.18 6.10 6.02
CA HIS A 182 -8.31 7.18 5.59
C HIS A 182 -8.02 7.02 4.10
N VAL A 183 -8.80 7.71 3.27
CA VAL A 183 -8.66 7.69 1.81
C VAL A 183 -7.55 8.66 1.38
N ARG A 184 -6.65 8.21 0.49
CA ARG A 184 -5.54 9.00 -0.04
C ARG A 184 -5.49 8.85 -1.55
N PHE A 185 -5.56 9.97 -2.25
CA PHE A 185 -5.32 10.02 -3.68
C PHE A 185 -3.83 10.26 -3.93
N ILE A 186 -3.26 9.46 -4.82
CA ILE A 186 -1.86 9.54 -5.23
C ILE A 186 -1.84 9.99 -6.69
N GLU A 187 -1.13 11.08 -6.95
CA GLU A 187 -0.87 11.52 -8.31
C GLU A 187 0.01 10.49 -9.03
N TYR A 188 -0.38 10.13 -10.24
CA TYR A 188 0.41 9.21 -11.05
C TYR A 188 1.73 9.85 -11.47
N MET A 189 2.85 9.23 -11.09
CA MET A 189 4.20 9.65 -11.44
C MET A 189 4.80 8.60 -12.39
N PRO A 190 4.84 8.83 -13.71
CA PRO A 190 5.41 7.86 -14.65
C PRO A 190 6.92 7.71 -14.42
N PHE A 191 7.39 6.46 -14.35
CA PHE A 191 8.81 6.12 -14.33
C PHE A 191 9.19 5.60 -15.72
N ASP A 192 10.26 6.17 -16.28
CA ASP A 192 10.78 5.92 -17.63
C ASP A 192 9.91 6.45 -18.79
N GLY A 193 10.55 6.73 -19.94
CA GLY A 193 9.94 7.31 -21.14
C GLY A 193 8.92 6.42 -21.85
N ALA A 194 8.14 5.61 -21.11
CA ALA A 194 6.95 4.95 -21.59
C ALA A 194 6.06 5.94 -22.37
N SER A 195 5.72 5.54 -23.59
CA SER A 195 5.30 6.42 -24.68
C SER A 195 4.29 7.50 -24.29
N TRP A 196 4.67 8.73 -24.63
CA TRP A 196 3.94 10.00 -24.66
C TRP A 196 2.55 9.99 -25.36
N SER A 197 2.04 8.85 -25.81
CA SER A 197 0.82 8.78 -26.63
C SER A 197 -0.48 8.95 -25.86
N TRP A 198 -0.48 8.77 -24.53
CA TRP A 198 -1.68 8.94 -23.68
C TRP A 198 -1.81 10.34 -23.05
N TRP A 199 -0.80 11.20 -23.14
CA TRP A 199 -0.60 12.34 -22.22
C TRP A 199 -0.93 13.74 -22.75
N ARG A 200 -1.44 13.90 -23.98
CA ARG A 200 -1.51 15.24 -24.61
C ARG A 200 -2.55 16.21 -24.03
N GLU A 201 -3.28 15.84 -22.97
CA GLU A 201 -4.41 16.64 -22.45
C GLU A 201 -4.46 16.77 -20.91
N MET A 202 -3.41 16.46 -20.17
CA MET A 202 -3.49 16.34 -18.70
C MET A 202 -3.26 17.68 -17.97
N TRP A 203 -4.34 18.35 -17.55
CA TRP A 203 -4.29 19.42 -16.54
C TRP A 203 -4.49 18.84 -15.13
N CYS A 204 -3.86 19.50 -14.15
CA CYS A 204 -3.86 19.17 -12.73
C CYS A 204 -5.30 18.99 -12.18
N VAL A 205 -5.60 17.83 -11.57
CA VAL A 205 -6.88 17.64 -10.84
C VAL A 205 -6.72 18.22 -9.44
N CYS A 206 -6.97 19.52 -9.32
CA CYS A 206 -7.13 20.19 -8.02
C CYS A 206 -8.52 19.90 -7.47
N VAL A 207 -8.62 18.95 -6.53
CA VAL A 207 -9.83 18.83 -5.69
C VAL A 207 -9.63 19.74 -4.48
N CYS A 208 -10.39 20.84 -4.44
CA CYS A 208 -10.39 21.89 -3.41
C CYS A 208 -9.09 22.70 -3.27
N GLY A 209 -8.99 23.79 -4.05
CA GLY A 209 -8.70 25.18 -3.61
C GLY A 209 -7.58 25.52 -2.61
N VAL A 210 -6.74 24.60 -2.15
CA VAL A 210 -5.66 24.87 -1.19
C VAL A 210 -4.44 24.03 -1.58
N CYS A 211 -3.56 24.63 -2.39
CA CYS A 211 -2.23 24.08 -2.64
C CYS A 211 -1.31 24.33 -1.44
N VAL A 212 -0.95 23.28 -0.71
CA VAL A 212 0.26 23.27 0.13
C VAL A 212 1.07 22.01 -0.21
N GLY A 213 2.05 22.17 -1.11
CA GLY A 213 3.20 21.28 -1.32
C GLY A 213 2.93 19.80 -1.63
N CYS A 214 3.05 19.42 -2.91
CA CYS A 214 3.34 18.09 -3.51
C CYS A 214 2.75 16.78 -2.93
N VAL A 215 1.83 16.82 -1.97
CA VAL A 215 1.01 15.68 -1.55
C VAL A 215 -0.37 16.22 -1.21
N CYS A 216 -1.37 15.99 -2.07
CA CYS A 216 -2.77 16.18 -1.69
C CYS A 216 -3.14 15.12 -0.64
N VAL A 217 -2.88 15.42 0.63
CA VAL A 217 -3.51 14.72 1.75
C VAL A 217 -4.87 15.35 1.93
N VAL A 218 -5.91 14.74 1.37
CA VAL A 218 -7.28 15.05 1.76
C VAL A 218 -7.49 14.50 3.18
N CYS A 219 -7.11 15.28 4.19
CA CYS A 219 -7.58 15.06 5.55
C CYS A 219 -8.98 15.69 5.64
N VAL A 220 -10.03 14.89 5.48
CA VAL A 220 -11.36 15.30 5.95
C VAL A 220 -11.34 15.14 7.47
N CYS A 221 -10.86 16.17 8.19
CA CYS A 221 -11.12 16.29 9.61
C CYS A 221 -12.60 16.65 9.76
N GLY A 222 -13.34 15.81 10.47
CA GLY A 222 -14.77 15.99 10.69
C GLY A 222 -15.12 17.33 11.32
N VAL A 223 -16.32 17.80 10.96
CA VAL A 223 -17.15 18.71 11.74
C VAL A 223 -18.40 17.93 12.11
#